data_AF-A0A327MQW8-F1
#
_entry.id   AF-A0A327MQW8-F1
#
_cell.length_a   1.000
_cell.length_b   1.000
_cell.length_c   1.000
_cell.angle_alpha   90.00
_cell.angle_beta   90.00
_cell.angle_gamma   90.00
#
_symmetry.space_group_name_H-M   'P 1'
#
loop_
_entity.id
_entity.type
_entity.pdbx_description
1 polymer ?
#
loop_
_entity_poly.entity_id
_entity_poly.type
_entity_poly.pdbx_seq_one_letter_code
_entity_poly.pdbx_strand_id
1 'polypeptide(L)'
;MTMTIETYRRKVKTCQQNLARLQAEKGRFSLKAVAAFKRKQDALAAAHRSTNVSTINMKEREAVRHESDQSKALVDMAKVDRKITDEQKKLAAAQSKLDQAVAREQKKQDVSKKKSDADLKNNRSRKSVHP
;
A
#
# COMPACT_ATOMS: atom_id res chain seq x y z
N MET A 1 -16.33 15.50 -19.43
CA MET A 1 -16.82 15.00 -18.12
C MET A 1 -15.60 14.64 -17.25
N THR A 2 -15.10 15.57 -16.43
CA THR A 2 -13.79 15.45 -15.73
C THR A 2 -13.88 15.06 -14.25
N MET A 3 -15.00 15.35 -13.58
CA MET A 3 -15.17 15.15 -12.12
C MET A 3 -15.03 13.69 -11.67
N THR A 4 -15.50 12.73 -12.47
CA THR A 4 -15.49 11.29 -12.09
C THR A 4 -14.08 10.71 -12.14
N ILE A 5 -13.27 11.08 -13.14
CA ILE A 5 -11.88 10.65 -13.28
C ILE A 5 -11.03 11.24 -12.15
N GLU A 6 -11.22 12.52 -11.85
CA GLU A 6 -10.48 13.20 -10.77
C GLU A 6 -10.80 12.60 -9.40
N THR A 7 -12.06 12.23 -9.17
CA THR A 7 -12.47 11.51 -7.95
C THR A 7 -11.73 10.18 -7.81
N TYR A 8 -11.62 9.39 -8.89
CA TYR A 8 -10.88 8.13 -8.84
C TYR A 8 -9.38 8.33 -8.66
N ARG A 9 -8.78 9.34 -9.32
CA ARG A 9 -7.37 9.72 -9.09
C ARG A 9 -7.10 10.07 -7.64
N ARG A 10 -8.00 10.86 -7.01
CA ARG A 10 -7.89 11.20 -5.59
C ARG A 10 -7.94 9.95 -4.71
N LYS A 11 -8.87 9.01 -5.00
CA LYS A 11 -8.97 7.73 -4.27
C LYS A 11 -7.69 6.89 -4.39
N VAL A 12 -7.11 6.79 -5.60
CA VAL A 12 -5.81 6.10 -5.82
C VAL A 12 -4.72 6.74 -4.97
N LYS A 13 -4.60 8.07 -5.00
CA LYS A 13 -3.61 8.82 -4.20
C LYS A 13 -3.78 8.58 -2.69
N THR A 14 -5.01 8.60 -2.18
CA THR A 14 -5.29 8.31 -0.77
C THR A 14 -4.89 6.89 -0.39
N CYS A 15 -5.20 5.89 -1.22
CA CYS A 15 -4.79 4.50 -0.96
C CYS A 15 -3.25 4.36 -0.94
N GLN A 16 -2.55 5.04 -1.85
CA GLN A 16 -1.08 5.05 -1.88
C GLN A 16 -0.48 5.70 -0.61
N GLN A 17 -1.04 6.82 -0.15
CA GLN A 17 -0.63 7.47 1.10
C GLN A 17 -0.88 6.57 2.33
N ASN A 18 -2.03 5.91 2.38
CA ASN A 18 -2.35 4.96 3.45
C ASN A 18 -1.37 3.78 3.46
N LEU A 19 -1.03 3.23 2.28
CA LEU A 19 -0.04 2.16 2.15
C LEU A 19 1.33 2.59 2.66
N ALA A 20 1.82 3.78 2.27
CA ALA A 20 3.09 4.29 2.76
C ALA A 20 3.10 4.43 4.29
N ARG A 21 2.00 4.93 4.88
CA ARG A 21 1.84 5.03 6.34
C ARG A 21 1.88 3.65 7.01
N LEU A 22 1.17 2.67 6.46
CA LEU A 22 1.14 1.30 6.99
C LEU A 22 2.51 0.61 6.85
N GLN A 23 3.25 0.85 5.77
CA GLN A 23 4.62 0.33 5.60
C GLN A 23 5.58 0.93 6.65
N ALA A 24 5.48 2.23 6.92
CA ALA A 24 6.25 2.86 7.99
C ALA A 24 5.88 2.28 9.37
N GLU A 25 4.59 2.05 9.62
CA GLU A 25 4.09 1.41 10.84
C GLU A 25 4.63 -0.02 11.00
N LYS A 26 4.63 -0.83 9.93
CA LYS A 26 5.24 -2.16 9.89
C LYS A 26 6.73 -2.10 10.25
N GLY A 27 7.46 -1.15 9.66
CA GLY A 27 8.88 -0.94 9.93
C GLY A 27 9.17 -0.66 11.41
N ARG A 28 8.32 0.13 12.07
CA ARG A 28 8.43 0.39 13.51
C ARG A 28 8.28 -0.88 14.36
N PHE A 29 7.32 -1.75 14.03
CA PHE A 29 7.16 -3.02 14.73
C PHE A 29 8.29 -4.00 14.45
N SER A 30 8.80 -4.04 13.22
CA SER A 30 10.00 -4.81 12.87
C SER A 30 11.21 -4.41 13.71
N LEU A 31 11.49 -3.10 13.83
CA LEU A 31 12.56 -2.58 14.68
C LEU A 31 12.38 -2.95 16.17
N LYS A 32 11.14 -2.88 16.67
CA LYS A 32 10.83 -3.32 18.04
C LYS A 32 11.11 -4.81 18.25
N ALA A 33 10.70 -5.66 17.31
CA ALA A 33 10.95 -7.10 17.38
C ALA A 33 12.45 -7.41 17.37
N VAL A 34 13.22 -6.75 16.49
CA VAL A 34 14.68 -6.90 16.42
C VAL A 34 15.36 -6.44 17.71
N ALA A 35 14.94 -5.29 18.26
CA ALA A 35 15.49 -4.79 19.51
C ALA A 35 15.21 -5.73 20.70
N ALA A 36 13.99 -6.28 20.78
CA ALA A 36 13.64 -7.26 21.81
C ALA A 36 14.44 -8.56 21.64
N PHE A 37 14.59 -9.04 20.40
CA PHE A 37 15.41 -10.21 20.10
C PHE A 37 16.88 -10.03 20.52
N LYS A 38 17.47 -8.86 20.23
CA LYS A 38 18.84 -8.56 20.67
C LYS A 38 18.96 -8.60 22.18
N ARG A 39 18.04 -7.96 22.92
CA ARG A 39 18.05 -7.99 24.39
C ARG A 39 17.87 -9.40 24.95
N LYS A 40 17.04 -10.24 24.31
CA LYS A 40 16.93 -11.67 24.65
C LYS A 40 18.28 -12.35 24.53
N GLN A 41 18.99 -12.18 23.40
CA GLN A 41 20.29 -12.78 23.18
C GLN A 41 21.35 -12.27 24.18
N ASP A 42 21.36 -10.96 24.46
CA ASP A 42 22.29 -10.37 25.43
C ASP A 42 22.06 -10.94 26.84
N ALA A 43 20.79 -11.10 27.24
CA ALA A 43 20.43 -11.70 28.53
C ALA A 43 20.84 -13.18 28.60
N LEU A 44 20.58 -13.98 27.56
CA LEU A 44 21.04 -15.37 27.50
C LEU A 44 22.56 -15.48 27.56
N ALA A 45 23.27 -14.65 26.80
CA ALA A 45 24.73 -14.63 26.80
C ALA A 45 25.28 -14.23 28.19
N ALA A 46 24.63 -13.32 28.90
CA ALA A 46 24.99 -12.96 30.27
C ALA A 46 24.73 -14.11 31.26
N ALA A 47 23.64 -14.86 31.09
CA ALA A 47 23.38 -16.07 31.88
C ALA A 47 24.49 -17.10 31.67
N HIS A 48 24.85 -17.41 30.41
CA HIS A 48 25.89 -18.39 30.08
C HIS A 48 27.29 -18.02 30.59
N ARG A 49 27.61 -16.74 30.70
CA ARG A 49 28.89 -16.27 31.27
C ARG A 49 28.92 -16.25 32.79
N SER A 50 27.76 -16.37 33.46
CA SER A 50 27.68 -16.31 34.91
C SER A 50 27.96 -17.67 35.52
N THR A 51 28.70 -17.69 36.62
CA THR A 51 28.89 -18.88 37.48
C THR A 51 27.94 -18.89 38.67
N ASN A 52 27.25 -17.77 38.93
CA ASN A 52 26.29 -17.65 40.02
C ASN A 52 24.88 -18.06 39.55
N VAL A 53 24.32 -19.10 40.16
CA VAL A 53 22.99 -19.67 39.86
C VAL A 53 21.88 -18.62 39.97
N SER A 54 21.90 -17.74 40.97
CA SER A 54 20.89 -16.69 41.12
C SER A 54 20.93 -15.70 39.95
N THR A 55 22.13 -15.38 39.46
CA THR A 55 22.32 -14.50 38.30
C THR A 55 21.87 -15.19 37.00
N ILE A 56 22.18 -16.47 36.83
CA ILE A 56 21.71 -17.29 35.71
C ILE A 56 20.17 -17.25 35.65
N ASN A 57 19.50 -17.64 36.74
CA ASN A 57 18.03 -17.67 36.81
C ASN A 57 17.40 -16.29 36.56
N MET A 58 18.03 -15.22 37.05
CA MET A 58 17.57 -13.86 36.80
C MET A 58 17.64 -13.50 35.32
N LYS A 59 18.76 -13.81 34.66
CA LYS A 59 19.00 -13.49 33.25
C LYS A 59 18.17 -14.36 32.30
N GLU A 60 17.91 -15.61 32.64
CA GLU A 60 16.97 -16.45 31.90
C GLU A 60 15.53 -15.90 31.96
N ARG A 61 15.07 -15.45 33.13
CA ARG A 61 13.75 -14.78 33.25
C ARG A 61 13.69 -13.48 32.44
N GLU A 62 14.79 -12.73 32.39
CA GLU A 62 14.89 -11.53 31.55
C GLU A 62 14.79 -11.87 30.06
N ALA A 63 15.46 -12.95 29.61
CA ALA A 63 15.36 -13.43 28.24
C ALA A 63 13.91 -13.83 27.86
N VAL A 64 13.20 -14.54 28.76
CA VAL A 64 11.79 -14.91 28.54
C VAL A 64 10.88 -13.67 28.42
N ARG A 65 11.13 -12.61 29.20
CA ARG A 65 10.39 -11.35 29.07
C ARG A 65 10.62 -10.72 27.69
N HIS A 66 11.87 -10.64 27.24
CA HIS A 66 12.20 -10.09 25.93
C HIS A 66 11.68 -10.93 24.76
N GLU A 67 11.59 -12.26 24.92
CA GLU A 67 10.90 -13.14 23.97
C GLU A 67 9.40 -12.81 23.86
N SER A 68 8.74 -12.58 24.99
CA SER A 68 7.33 -12.15 25.00
C SER A 68 7.15 -10.81 24.26
N ASP A 69 8.04 -9.85 24.50
CA ASP A 69 8.02 -8.55 23.82
C ASP A 69 8.25 -8.68 22.31
N GLN A 70 9.19 -9.53 21.90
CA GLN A 70 9.43 -9.84 20.49
C GLN A 70 8.16 -10.44 19.85
N SER A 71 7.56 -11.44 20.50
CA SER A 71 6.35 -12.11 20.00
C SER A 71 5.19 -11.12 19.82
N LYS A 72 4.96 -10.24 20.80
CA LYS A 72 3.94 -9.18 20.70
C LYS A 72 4.21 -8.26 19.51
N ALA A 73 5.45 -7.82 19.31
CA ALA A 73 5.82 -6.97 18.19
C ALA A 73 5.60 -7.67 16.82
N LEU A 74 5.88 -8.97 16.73
CA LEU A 74 5.61 -9.77 15.53
C LEU A 74 4.12 -9.92 15.25
N VAL A 75 3.30 -10.14 16.28
CA VAL A 75 1.84 -10.21 16.15
C VAL A 75 1.27 -8.87 15.67
N ASP A 76 1.74 -7.76 16.22
CA ASP A 76 1.30 -6.43 15.76
C ASP A 76 1.76 -6.13 14.33
N MET A 77 2.97 -6.55 13.95
CA MET A 77 3.43 -6.49 12.57
C MET A 77 2.52 -7.29 11.63
N ALA A 78 2.10 -8.49 12.01
CA ALA A 78 1.17 -9.31 11.22
C ALA A 78 -0.22 -8.67 11.08
N LYS A 79 -0.70 -7.94 12.11
CA LYS A 79 -1.95 -7.15 12.01
C LYS A 79 -1.80 -6.02 10.99
N VAL A 80 -0.65 -5.35 10.95
CA VAL A 80 -0.36 -4.32 9.95
C VAL A 80 -0.29 -4.93 8.55
N ASP A 81 0.30 -6.12 8.39
CA ASP A 81 0.36 -6.84 7.10
C ASP A 81 -1.03 -7.17 6.53
N ARG A 82 -1.99 -7.52 7.40
CA ARG A 82 -3.40 -7.69 6.98
C ARG A 82 -3.97 -6.37 6.45
N LYS A 83 -3.76 -5.26 7.17
CA LYS A 83 -4.21 -3.92 6.74
C LYS A 83 -3.56 -3.50 5.41
N ILE A 84 -2.28 -3.80 5.21
CA ILE A 84 -1.57 -3.54 3.95
C ILE A 84 -2.24 -4.31 2.81
N THR A 85 -2.49 -5.61 3.00
CA THR A 85 -3.17 -6.45 2.00
C THR A 85 -4.55 -5.90 1.64
N ASP A 86 -5.33 -5.49 2.63
CA ASP A 86 -6.66 -4.92 2.40
C ASP A 86 -6.59 -3.58 1.65
N GLU A 87 -5.63 -2.72 1.98
CA GLU A 87 -5.45 -1.44 1.31
C GLU A 87 -4.91 -1.61 -0.13
N GLN A 88 -4.07 -2.62 -0.38
CA GLN A 88 -3.64 -3.01 -1.73
C GLN A 88 -4.83 -3.45 -2.59
N LYS A 89 -5.76 -4.23 -2.04
CA LYS A 89 -7.01 -4.61 -2.74
C LYS A 89 -7.85 -3.37 -3.09
N LYS A 90 -7.97 -2.41 -2.16
CA LYS A 90 -8.68 -1.14 -2.43
C LYS A 90 -7.99 -0.31 -3.50
N LEU A 91 -6.66 -0.22 -3.47
CA LEU A 91 -5.88 0.47 -4.49
C LEU A 91 -6.12 -0.16 -5.88
N ALA A 92 -6.03 -1.48 -5.99
CA ALA A 92 -6.27 -2.19 -7.25
C ALA A 92 -7.70 -1.94 -7.79
N ALA A 93 -8.70 -1.98 -6.91
CA ALA A 93 -10.09 -1.66 -7.29
C ALA A 93 -10.27 -0.20 -7.72
N ALA A 94 -9.61 0.75 -7.04
CA ALA A 94 -9.65 2.17 -7.40
C ALA A 94 -8.98 2.43 -8.75
N GLN A 95 -7.83 1.77 -9.01
CA GLN A 95 -7.11 1.86 -10.27
C GLN A 95 -7.94 1.29 -11.42
N SER A 96 -8.55 0.11 -11.25
CA SER A 96 -9.43 -0.47 -12.28
C SER A 96 -10.60 0.46 -12.64
N LYS A 97 -11.21 1.11 -11.64
CA LYS A 97 -12.29 2.09 -11.89
C LYS A 97 -11.78 3.34 -12.62
N LEU A 98 -10.58 3.81 -12.29
CA LEU A 98 -9.94 4.91 -12.99
C LEU A 98 -9.69 4.56 -14.46
N ASP A 99 -9.11 3.40 -14.72
CA ASP A 99 -8.77 2.94 -16.08
C ASP A 99 -10.05 2.78 -16.93
N GLN A 100 -11.10 2.21 -16.36
CA GLN A 100 -12.42 2.12 -17.02
C GLN A 100 -13.00 3.50 -17.33
N ALA A 101 -12.91 4.45 -16.40
CA ALA A 101 -13.42 5.80 -16.61
C ALA A 101 -12.64 6.53 -17.73
N VAL A 102 -11.31 6.40 -17.73
CA VAL A 102 -10.45 6.96 -18.78
C VAL A 102 -10.76 6.33 -20.14
N ALA A 103 -10.88 5.01 -20.23
CA ALA A 103 -11.20 4.32 -21.47
C ALA A 103 -12.58 4.72 -22.02
N ARG A 104 -13.58 4.91 -21.16
CA ARG A 104 -14.92 5.38 -21.56
C ARG A 104 -14.87 6.81 -22.10
N GLU A 105 -14.14 7.70 -21.45
CA GLU A 105 -14.01 9.10 -21.92
C GLU A 105 -13.25 9.15 -23.25
N GLN A 106 -12.18 8.36 -23.40
CA GLN A 106 -11.44 8.27 -24.67
C GLN A 106 -12.35 7.79 -25.81
N LYS A 107 -13.12 6.71 -25.60
CA LYS A 107 -14.08 6.22 -26.60
C LYS A 107 -15.11 7.28 -26.99
N LYS A 108 -15.62 8.07 -26.03
CA LYS A 108 -16.55 9.17 -26.32
C LYS A 108 -15.91 10.24 -27.19
N GLN A 109 -14.67 10.63 -26.87
CA GLN A 109 -13.93 11.61 -27.66
C GLN A 109 -13.66 11.10 -29.08
N ASP A 110 -13.26 9.84 -29.24
CA ASP A 110 -12.97 9.26 -30.55
C ASP A 110 -14.23 9.17 -31.43
N VAL A 111 -15.38 8.81 -30.85
CA VAL A 111 -16.68 8.81 -31.57
C VAL A 111 -17.07 10.24 -31.96
N SER A 112 -16.90 11.22 -31.06
CA SER A 112 -17.17 12.62 -31.36
C SER A 112 -16.31 13.15 -32.51
N LYS A 113 -15.00 12.82 -32.50
CA LYS A 113 -14.06 13.22 -33.56
C LYS A 113 -14.41 12.60 -34.90
N LYS A 114 -14.74 11.30 -34.93
CA LYS A 114 -15.17 10.62 -36.17
C LYS A 114 -16.44 11.23 -36.76
N LYS A 115 -17.40 11.62 -35.92
CA LYS A 115 -18.62 12.32 -36.37
C LYS A 115 -18.29 13.70 -36.93
N SER A 116 -17.49 14.50 -36.23
CA SER A 116 -17.10 15.83 -36.72
C SER A 116 -16.31 15.77 -38.02
N ASP A 117 -15.42 14.79 -38.18
CA ASP A 117 -14.64 14.61 -39.41
C ASP A 117 -15.52 14.17 -40.59
N ALA A 118 -16.49 13.29 -40.34
CA ALA A 118 -17.48 12.88 -41.34
C ALA A 118 -18.38 14.05 -41.78
N ASP A 119 -18.85 14.85 -40.84
CA ASP A 119 -19.67 16.04 -41.12
C ASP A 119 -18.87 17.09 -41.90
N LEU A 120 -17.61 17.33 -41.54
CA LEU A 120 -16.71 18.24 -42.27
C LEU A 120 -16.45 17.77 -43.70
N LYS A 121 -16.30 16.45 -43.91
CA LYS A 121 -16.08 15.87 -45.24
C LYS A 121 -17.33 16.00 -46.12
N ASN A 122 -18.50 15.72 -45.56
CA ASN A 122 -19.78 15.81 -46.27
C ASN A 122 -20.15 17.27 -46.60
N ASN A 123 -19.82 18.22 -45.72
CA ASN A 123 -20.05 19.64 -45.97
C ASN A 123 -19.09 20.22 -47.03
N ARG A 124 -17.86 19.70 -47.14
CA ARG A 124 -16.94 20.04 -48.24
C ARG A 124 -17.39 19.46 -49.58
N SER A 125 -17.83 18.21 -49.63
CA SER A 125 -18.30 17.60 -50.88
C SER A 125 -19.57 18.25 -51.42
N ARG A 126 -20.46 18.76 -50.56
CA ARG A 126 -21.64 19.53 -51.00
C ARG A 126 -21.29 20.90 -51.58
N LYS A 127 -20.25 21.56 -51.07
CA LYS A 127 -19.80 22.86 -51.60
C LYS A 127 -19.01 22.76 -52.92
N SER A 128 -18.45 21.61 -53.26
CA SER A 128 -17.70 21.41 -54.51
C SER A 128 -18.56 20.94 -55.69
N VAL A 129 -19.86 20.66 -55.50
CA VAL A 129 -20.77 20.15 -56.54
C VAL A 129 -21.62 21.27 -57.18
N HIS A 130 -21.44 22.53 -56.77
CA HIS A 130 -21.98 23.70 -57.45
C HIS A 130 -20.88 24.63 -57.97
N PRO A 131 -20.47 24.43 -59.23
CA PRO A 131 -20.19 25.48 -60.21
C PRO A 131 -21.32 25.60 -61.24
#